data_AF-J2G780-F1
#
_entry.id   AF-J2G780-F1
#
_cell.length_a   1.000
_cell.length_b   1.000
_cell.length_c   1.000
_cell.angle_alpha   90.00
_cell.angle_beta   90.00
_cell.angle_gamma   90.00
#
_symmetry.space_group_name_H-M   'P 1'
#
loop_
_entity.id
_entity.type
_entity.pdbx_description
1 polymer ?
#
loop_
_entity_poly.entity_id
_entity_poly.type
_entity_poly.pdbx_seq_one_letter_code
_entity_poly.pdbx_strand_id
1 'polypeptide(L)' 'LDPTKFSATGLGEYHPVAPNTTAEGRAKNRRVEVAILRDLASPPKNSVNP' A
#
# COMPACT_ATOMS: atom_id res chain seq x y z
N LEU A 1 11.71 -8.60 7.87
CA LEU A 1 10.85 -8.16 6.75
C LEU A 1 11.77 -7.54 5.70
N ASP A 2 11.66 -7.92 4.43
CA ASP A 2 12.58 -7.45 3.38
C ASP A 2 12.14 -6.05 2.88
N PRO A 3 12.94 -4.99 3.10
CA PRO A 3 12.57 -3.61 2.73
C PRO A 3 12.34 -3.43 1.23
N THR A 4 12.98 -4.26 0.39
CA THR A 4 12.85 -4.16 -1.08
C THR A 4 11.46 -4.55 -1.59
N LYS A 5 10.64 -5.18 -0.76
CA LYS A 5 9.26 -5.56 -1.06
C LYS A 5 8.24 -4.46 -0.75
N PHE A 6 8.67 -3.31 -0.25
CA PHE A 6 7.80 -2.20 0.12
C PHE A 6 8.00 -1.03 -0.85
N SER A 7 6.88 -0.49 -1.32
CA SER A 7 6.82 0.78 -2.01
C SER A 7 5.73 1.63 -1.38
N ALA A 8 5.98 2.92 -1.22
CA ALA A 8 5.05 3.86 -0.61
C ALA A 8 4.94 5.12 -1.47
N THR A 9 3.70 5.55 -1.74
CA THR A 9 3.40 6.76 -2.51
C THR A 9 2.40 7.60 -1.72
N GLY A 10 2.67 8.91 -1.58
CA GLY A 10 1.73 9.85 -0.99
C GLY A 10 0.68 10.28 -2.01
N LEU A 11 -0.60 9.99 -1.75
CA LEU A 11 -1.73 10.39 -2.62
C LEU A 11 -2.34 11.76 -2.26
N GLY A 12 -1.87 12.41 -1.19
CA GLY A 12 -2.28 13.76 -0.79
C GLY A 12 -3.79 13.91 -0.66
N GLU A 13 -4.32 15.01 -1.19
CA GLU A 13 -5.75 15.36 -1.12
C GLU A 13 -6.55 14.90 -2.35
N TYR A 14 -5.91 14.30 -3.34
CA TYR A 14 -6.50 14.08 -4.66
C TYR A 14 -7.52 12.92 -4.69
N HIS A 15 -7.55 12.09 -3.65
CA HIS A 15 -8.45 10.94 -3.54
C HIS A 15 -9.15 10.90 -2.16
N PRO A 16 -10.05 11.85 -1.86
CA PRO A 16 -10.79 11.85 -0.61
C PRO A 16 -11.88 10.76 -0.62
N VAL A 17 -12.03 10.02 0.49
CA VAL A 17 -13.13 9.06 0.67
C VAL A 17 -14.34 9.67 1.36
N ALA A 18 -14.19 10.89 1.91
CA ALA A 18 -15.25 11.69 2.49
C ALA A 18 -15.00 13.19 2.22
N PRO A 19 -16.03 14.06 2.26
CA PRO A 19 -15.83 15.51 2.15
C PRO A 19 -14.89 16.06 3.25
N ASN A 20 -13.99 16.98 2.89
CA ASN A 20 -13.09 17.65 3.85
C ASN A 20 -13.75 18.79 4.65
N THR A 21 -15.04 19.03 4.45
CA THR A 21 -15.79 20.13 5.05
C THR A 21 -16.05 19.95 6.54
N THR A 22 -16.12 18.72 7.04
CA THR A 22 -16.34 18.41 8.46
C THR A 22 -15.10 17.83 9.13
N ALA A 23 -15.02 17.93 10.45
CA ALA A 23 -13.91 17.37 11.22
C ALA A 23 -13.86 15.84 11.08
N GLU A 24 -15.04 15.20 11.08
CA GLU A 24 -15.23 13.76 10.91
C GLU A 24 -14.79 13.31 9.51
N GLY A 25 -15.12 14.09 8.48
CA GLY A 25 -14.72 13.82 7.10
C GLY A 25 -13.20 13.90 6.92
N ARG A 26 -12.56 14.94 7.47
CA ARG A 26 -11.09 15.05 7.50
C ARG A 26 -10.44 13.91 8.28
N ALA A 27 -11.05 13.47 9.37
CA ALA A 27 -10.56 12.32 10.13
C ALA A 27 -10.59 11.04 9.31
N LYS A 28 -11.65 10.79 8.53
CA LYS A 28 -11.75 9.65 7.62
C LYS A 28 -10.71 9.68 6.49
N ASN A 29 -10.31 10.87 6.03
CA ASN A 29 -9.35 11.01 4.95
C ASN A 29 -7.88 10.79 5.37
N ARG A 30 -7.55 10.87 6.67
CA ARG A 30 -6.23 10.49 7.21
C ARG A 30 -6.10 8.97 7.24
N ARG A 31 -5.76 8.36 6.09
CA ARG A 31 -5.71 6.90 5.92
C ARG A 31 -4.47 6.45 5.16
N VAL A 32 -4.15 5.17 5.31
CA VAL A 32 -3.14 4.45 4.51
C VAL A 32 -3.85 3.31 3.78
N GLU A 33 -3.60 3.18 2.48
CA GLU A 33 -4.08 2.07 1.66
C GLU A 33 -2.93 1.10 1.39
N VAL A 34 -3.16 -0.20 1.59
CA VAL A 34 -2.14 -1.24 1.40
C VAL A 34 -2.61 -2.21 0.32
N ALA A 35 -1.83 -2.33 -0.75
CA ALA A 35 -2.05 -3.31 -1.80
C ALA A 35 -0.96 -4.39 -1.73
N ILE A 36 -1.38 -5.67 -1.76
CA ILE A 36 -0.46 -6.81 -1.78
C ILE A 36 -0.34 -7.29 -3.22
N LEU A 37 0.82 -7.04 -3.82
CA LEU A 37 1.12 -7.48 -5.18
C LEU A 37 1.81 -8.84 -5.12
N ARG A 38 1.27 -9.80 -5.89
CA ARG A 38 1.89 -11.13 -6.06
C ARG A 38 2.68 -11.11 -7.35
N ASP A 39 3.96 -11.44 -7.28
CA ASP A 39 4.73 -11.77 -8.47
C ASP A 39 4.42 -13.22 -8.86
N LEU A 40 3.61 -13.38 -9.90
CA LEU A 40 3.19 -14.68 -10.43
C LEU A 40 4.27 -15.34 -11.32
N ALA A 41 5.35 -14.63 -11.65
CA ALA A 41 6.39 -15.10 -12.56
C ALA A 41 7.68 -15.58 -11.84
N SER A 42 7.86 -15.25 -10.56
CA SER A 42 9.03 -15.72 -9.80
C SER A 42 8.86 -17.19 -9.35
N PRO A 43 9.69 -18.14 -9.82
CA PRO A 43 9.69 -19.49 -9.26
C PRO A 43 10.09 -19.45 -7.77
N PRO A 44 9.62 -20.41 -6.94
CA PRO A 44 9.92 -20.43 -5.51
C PRO A 44 11.44 -20.49 -5.30
N LYS A 45 11.99 -19.53 -4.56
CA LYS A 45 13.44 -19.39 -4.28
C LYS A 45 14.05 -20.49 -3.40
N ASN A 46 13.38 -21.64 -3.24
CA ASN A 46 13.80 -22.76 -2.39
C ASN A 46 14.28 -23.98 -3.18
N SER A 47 14.74 -23.82 -4.42
CA SER A 47 15.59 -24.84 -5.06
C SER A 47 16.96 -24.80 -4.38
N VAL A 48 17.12 -25.64 -3.36
CA VAL A 48 18.39 -26.07 -2.77
C VAL A 48 19.40 -26.35 -3.89
N ASN A 49 20.55 -25.68 -3.86
CA ASN A 49 21.71 -26.10 -4.66
C ASN A 49 22.35 -27.31 -3.96
N PRO A 50 22.73 -28.37 -4.70
CA PRO A 50 23.52 -29.49 -4.16
C PRO A 50 24.92 -29.04 -3.71
#